data_AF-A0A0B4D5K4-F1
#
_entry.id   AF-A0A0B4D5K4-F1
#
_cell.length_a   1.000
_cell.length_b   1.000
_cell.length_c   1.000
_cell.angle_alpha   90.00
_cell.angle_beta   90.00
_cell.angle_gamma   90.00
#
_symmetry.space_group_name_H-M   'P 1'
#
loop_
_entity.id
_entity.type
_entity.pdbx_description
1 polymer ?
#
loop_
_entity_poly.entity_id
_entity_poly.type
_entity_poly.pdbx_seq_one_letter_code
_entity_poly.pdbx_strand_id
1 'polypeptide(L)'
;MKKSLKVIGLVAAMMFSGQIYAQNLDIYKNIEFKMPQVTETSFAANTVSITQYGGVSGGNVKNTEAFKKAIEDLSKKGGGKLVVPRGMWLTGPIELKSNINLHVEEGAFIVFSKDKNDYPLVDVSFEGLNTIRCQSPISAKNATNIAITGKGVIDGSGDAWRAIKKSKVSESEWKNIVKSGGILSADGKNWYPSESYKKGFESSSSFNVPDKISKDELTTVKDFLRPVMVSLVGCDKVLLDGPTFQNSPAWNLHPLMCSNVILRNLTVRNPWFSQNGDGVDLESCKNVLIYDNTFDVGDDAICIKSGKDQDGRKRGVPTENVIIKNNVVYHGHGGFVIGSEMSGGARNIHVSDCTFIGTDIGLRFKTTRGRGGIVENIYIKNIDMINIPTQVIGFNMFYEGASPVLEDGQKQEGNKAPEKVYAVTEETPIFRNIYFKNISAVNSDEAITLFGLAEMNLKNIVIEDSQFETRKALTIVDADGIQLKNVKLKYAEGTGATIYNSKNINLSTVKFESANKPVVKVLGNKTGAVLLPKEVTSDKNSLSIGTDVAKNAVK
;
A
#
# COMPACT_ATOMS: atom_id res chain seq x y z
N MET A 1 -3.14 47.99 -67.11
CA MET A 1 -2.16 47.31 -66.22
C MET A 1 -2.15 47.97 -64.85
N LYS A 2 -2.52 47.23 -63.80
CA LYS A 2 -2.04 47.25 -62.40
C LYS A 2 -3.18 46.90 -61.45
N LYS A 3 -3.19 45.63 -61.04
CA LYS A 3 -3.93 45.11 -59.88
C LYS A 3 -3.27 45.66 -58.61
N SER A 4 -4.05 46.12 -57.63
CA SER A 4 -3.60 46.30 -56.25
C SER A 4 -4.55 45.54 -55.32
N LEU A 5 -4.07 44.40 -54.82
CA LEU A 5 -4.67 43.63 -53.73
C LEU A 5 -4.58 44.48 -52.44
N LYS A 6 -5.71 44.66 -51.73
CA LYS A 6 -5.70 45.06 -50.32
C LYS A 6 -5.78 43.80 -49.47
N VAL A 7 -4.71 43.56 -48.72
CA VAL A 7 -4.61 42.51 -47.70
C VAL A 7 -5.39 42.95 -46.46
N ILE A 8 -6.37 42.15 -46.04
CA ILE A 8 -7.02 42.27 -44.73
C ILE A 8 -6.15 41.48 -43.74
N GLY A 9 -5.58 42.17 -42.76
CA GLY A 9 -4.84 41.55 -41.66
C GLY A 9 -5.81 40.89 -40.68
N LEU A 10 -5.74 39.56 -40.57
CA LEU A 10 -6.42 38.80 -39.53
C LEU A 10 -5.48 38.68 -38.33
N VAL A 11 -5.78 39.38 -37.23
CA VAL A 11 -5.11 39.15 -35.95
C VAL A 11 -5.74 37.92 -35.31
N ALA A 12 -5.07 36.77 -35.41
CA ALA A 12 -5.44 35.57 -34.69
C ALA A 12 -4.97 35.69 -33.23
N ALA A 13 -5.91 35.96 -32.32
CA ALA A 13 -5.69 35.78 -30.89
C ALA A 13 -5.64 34.28 -30.59
N MET A 14 -4.43 33.74 -30.39
CA MET A 14 -4.25 32.39 -29.85
C MET A 14 -4.73 32.38 -28.38
N MET A 15 -5.95 31.91 -28.14
CA MET A 15 -6.38 31.51 -26.80
C MET A 15 -5.65 30.22 -26.43
N PHE A 16 -4.59 30.33 -25.62
CA PHE A 16 -4.08 29.19 -24.88
C PHE A 16 -5.10 28.82 -23.79
N SER A 17 -5.99 27.87 -24.09
CA SER A 17 -6.81 27.24 -23.06
C SER A 17 -5.95 26.27 -22.25
N GLY A 18 -5.25 26.78 -21.25
CA GLY A 18 -4.79 25.92 -20.16
C GLY A 18 -6.02 25.43 -19.41
N GLN A 19 -6.33 24.13 -19.50
CA GLN A 19 -7.32 23.54 -18.59
C GLN A 19 -6.77 23.63 -17.17
N ILE A 20 -7.26 24.62 -16.42
CA ILE A 20 -7.10 24.66 -14.97
C ILE A 20 -8.05 23.59 -14.44
N TYR A 21 -7.53 22.41 -14.13
CA TYR A 21 -8.27 21.42 -13.35
C TYR A 21 -8.32 21.93 -11.91
N ALA A 22 -9.37 22.67 -11.56
CA ALA A 22 -9.63 23.01 -10.17
C ALA A 22 -9.85 21.71 -9.37
N GLN A 23 -9.37 21.68 -8.13
CA GLN A 23 -9.60 20.57 -7.23
C GLN A 23 -11.08 20.21 -7.17
N ASN A 24 -11.39 18.93 -7.40
CA ASN A 24 -12.76 18.46 -7.28
C ASN A 24 -13.17 18.44 -5.79
N LEU A 25 -13.92 19.46 -5.36
CA LEU A 25 -14.38 19.59 -3.97
C LEU A 25 -15.32 18.45 -3.55
N ASP A 26 -15.88 17.67 -4.49
CA ASP A 26 -16.71 16.52 -4.17
C ASP A 26 -15.95 15.42 -3.44
N ILE A 27 -14.62 15.39 -3.57
CA ILE A 27 -13.75 14.47 -2.81
C ILE A 27 -13.96 14.61 -1.29
N TYR A 28 -14.34 15.80 -0.81
CA TYR A 28 -14.58 16.10 0.61
C TYR A 28 -16.04 15.90 1.06
N LYS A 29 -16.96 15.55 0.16
CA LYS A 29 -18.34 15.26 0.55
C LYS A 29 -18.42 13.95 1.33
N ASN A 30 -19.27 13.96 2.37
CA ASN A 30 -19.58 12.80 3.21
C ASN A 30 -18.35 12.15 3.87
N ILE A 31 -17.41 12.97 4.34
CA ILE A 31 -16.24 12.54 5.12
C ILE A 31 -16.56 12.66 6.61
N GLU A 32 -16.18 11.64 7.39
CA GLU A 32 -16.58 11.46 8.79
C GLU A 32 -15.73 12.27 9.77
N PHE A 33 -14.70 12.97 9.28
CA PHE A 33 -13.82 13.82 10.08
C PHE A 33 -13.55 15.15 9.37
N LYS A 34 -13.15 16.15 10.15
CA LYS A 34 -12.72 17.44 9.62
C LYS A 34 -11.24 17.38 9.25
N MET A 35 -10.91 17.84 8.05
CA MET A 35 -9.54 18.06 7.63
C MET A 35 -9.46 19.35 6.80
N PRO A 36 -8.30 20.03 6.76
CA PRO A 36 -8.10 21.12 5.82
C PRO A 36 -8.15 20.58 4.39
N GLN A 37 -8.56 21.45 3.47
CA GLN A 37 -8.41 21.18 2.04
C GLN A 37 -6.92 21.00 1.71
N VAL A 38 -6.61 19.95 0.97
CA VAL A 38 -5.25 19.64 0.54
C VAL A 38 -4.84 20.69 -0.49
N THR A 39 -3.72 21.36 -0.23
CA THR A 39 -3.26 22.43 -1.13
C THR A 39 -2.70 21.85 -2.42
N GLU A 40 -3.19 22.33 -3.56
CA GLU A 40 -2.68 21.94 -4.88
C GLU A 40 -1.35 22.64 -5.22
N THR A 41 -0.61 22.03 -6.16
CA THR A 41 0.63 22.60 -6.68
C THR A 41 0.35 23.71 -7.69
N SER A 42 1.24 24.68 -7.78
CA SER A 42 1.18 25.78 -8.76
C SER A 42 2.58 26.19 -9.16
N PHE A 43 2.86 26.23 -10.46
CA PHE A 43 4.20 26.43 -10.98
C PHE A 43 4.34 27.75 -11.70
N ALA A 44 5.56 28.31 -11.69
CA ALA A 44 5.90 29.44 -12.54
C ALA A 44 5.64 29.09 -14.01
N ALA A 45 5.24 30.09 -14.82
CA ALA A 45 5.03 29.95 -16.26
C ALA A 45 6.37 29.85 -17.04
N ASN A 46 7.23 28.93 -16.61
CA ASN A 46 8.52 28.61 -17.18
C ASN A 46 8.50 27.14 -17.56
N THR A 47 8.67 26.83 -18.84
CA THR A 47 8.62 25.46 -19.36
C THR A 47 9.83 25.22 -20.24
N VAL A 48 10.52 24.12 -19.98
CA VAL A 48 11.71 23.71 -20.75
C VAL A 48 11.61 22.23 -21.07
N SER A 49 12.21 21.80 -22.18
CA SER A 49 12.28 20.39 -22.57
C SER A 49 13.64 19.81 -22.23
N ILE A 50 13.71 18.55 -21.83
CA ILE A 50 14.98 17.84 -21.60
C ILE A 50 15.92 17.90 -22.82
N THR A 51 15.37 17.96 -24.04
CA THR A 51 16.15 18.08 -25.29
C THR A 51 16.97 19.37 -25.36
N GLN A 52 16.50 20.44 -24.71
CA GLN A 52 17.23 21.72 -24.65
C GLN A 52 18.49 21.64 -23.78
N TYR A 53 18.62 20.59 -22.95
CA TYR A 53 19.76 20.35 -22.07
C TYR A 53 20.62 19.17 -22.54
N GLY A 54 20.50 18.79 -23.81
CA GLY A 54 21.26 17.71 -24.42
C GLY A 54 20.67 16.32 -24.20
N GLY A 55 19.40 16.23 -23.80
CA GLY A 55 18.69 14.95 -23.75
C GLY A 55 18.55 14.33 -25.14
N VAL A 56 18.91 13.06 -25.26
CA VAL A 56 18.79 12.26 -26.48
C VAL A 56 17.89 11.05 -26.22
N SER A 57 16.76 11.01 -26.94
CA SER A 57 15.85 9.87 -26.92
C SER A 57 16.42 8.69 -27.72
N GLY A 58 15.99 7.47 -27.40
CA GLY A 58 16.38 6.25 -28.10
C GLY A 58 16.71 5.08 -27.17
N GLY A 59 16.71 5.31 -25.86
CA GLY A 59 16.92 4.27 -24.85
C GLY A 59 18.36 3.76 -24.72
N ASN A 60 19.30 4.29 -25.50
CA ASN A 60 20.72 3.89 -25.53
C ASN A 60 21.68 4.96 -24.96
N VAL A 61 21.22 6.21 -24.81
CA VAL A 61 22.00 7.31 -24.22
C VAL A 61 21.51 7.56 -22.79
N LYS A 62 22.42 7.60 -21.83
CA LYS A 62 22.11 7.90 -20.42
C LYS A 62 21.94 9.42 -20.24
N ASN A 63 20.72 9.85 -19.93
CA ASN A 63 20.28 11.26 -19.88
C ASN A 63 20.36 11.90 -18.49
N THR A 64 21.01 11.27 -17.51
CA THR A 64 21.07 11.74 -16.11
C THR A 64 21.51 13.21 -16.00
N GLU A 65 22.55 13.60 -16.73
CA GLU A 65 23.05 14.97 -16.71
C GLU A 65 22.09 15.97 -17.38
N ALA A 66 21.33 15.55 -18.39
CA ALA A 66 20.33 16.41 -19.02
C ALA A 66 19.18 16.71 -18.07
N PHE A 67 18.68 15.69 -17.34
CA PHE A 67 17.69 15.87 -16.28
C PHE A 67 18.21 16.81 -15.18
N LYS A 68 19.40 16.55 -14.67
CA LYS A 68 20.03 17.37 -13.62
C LYS A 68 20.15 18.84 -14.03
N LYS A 69 20.72 19.11 -15.21
CA LYS A 69 20.89 20.48 -15.72
C LYS A 69 19.55 21.21 -15.89
N ALA A 70 18.55 20.52 -16.42
CA ALA A 70 17.23 21.12 -16.62
C ALA A 70 16.54 21.48 -15.30
N ILE A 71 16.57 20.57 -14.32
CA ILE A 71 16.02 20.80 -12.98
C ILE A 71 16.76 21.94 -12.27
N GLU A 72 18.09 21.98 -12.35
CA GLU A 72 18.90 23.04 -11.76
C GLU A 72 18.61 24.42 -12.37
N ASP A 73 18.47 24.50 -13.70
CA ASP A 73 18.15 25.76 -14.39
C ASP A 73 16.74 26.25 -14.05
N LEU A 74 15.73 25.37 -14.08
CA LEU A 74 14.38 25.70 -13.63
C LEU A 74 14.38 26.20 -12.18
N SER A 75 15.05 25.47 -11.28
CA SER A 75 15.11 25.82 -9.86
C SER A 75 15.74 27.20 -9.62
N LYS A 76 16.84 27.52 -10.33
CA LYS A 76 17.48 28.85 -10.29
C LYS A 76 16.55 29.98 -10.76
N LYS A 77 15.60 29.66 -11.64
CA LYS A 77 14.60 30.60 -12.19
C LYS A 77 13.28 30.62 -11.41
N GLY A 78 13.26 30.03 -10.20
CA GLY A 78 12.08 30.01 -9.33
C GLY A 78 11.13 28.82 -9.57
N GLY A 79 11.54 27.85 -10.40
CA GLY A 79 10.78 26.65 -10.72
C GLY A 79 10.15 26.68 -12.11
N GLY A 80 9.31 25.69 -12.37
CA GLY A 80 8.62 25.52 -13.65
C GLY A 80 8.41 24.05 -14.02
N LYS A 81 8.13 23.83 -15.30
CA LYS A 81 7.83 22.52 -15.87
C LYS A 81 9.00 22.01 -16.71
N LEU A 82 9.51 20.83 -16.35
CA LEU A 82 10.43 20.05 -17.17
C LEU A 82 9.63 19.06 -18.00
N VAL A 83 9.60 19.25 -19.31
CA VAL A 83 8.93 18.36 -20.26
C VAL A 83 9.89 17.25 -20.70
N VAL A 84 9.43 16.01 -20.57
CA VAL A 84 10.01 14.82 -21.18
C VAL A 84 9.09 14.41 -22.33
N PRO A 85 9.46 14.72 -23.59
CA PRO A 85 8.58 14.48 -24.72
C PRO A 85 8.56 13.00 -25.10
N ARG A 86 7.65 12.64 -26.02
CA ARG A 86 7.57 11.29 -26.60
C ARG A 86 8.95 10.76 -26.98
N GLY A 87 9.27 9.53 -26.58
CA GLY A 87 10.56 8.88 -26.82
C GLY A 87 11.01 8.01 -25.65
N MET A 88 12.08 7.23 -25.85
CA MET A 88 12.69 6.41 -24.80
C MET A 88 13.87 7.15 -24.14
N TRP A 89 13.81 7.36 -22.83
CA TRP A 89 14.77 8.17 -22.08
C TRP A 89 15.44 7.32 -21.00
N LEU A 90 16.60 6.73 -21.33
CA LEU A 90 17.43 6.03 -20.35
C LEU A 90 18.06 7.06 -19.40
N THR A 91 18.01 6.81 -18.09
CA THR A 91 18.63 7.70 -17.08
C THR A 91 19.01 6.94 -15.80
N GLY A 92 20.00 7.45 -15.07
CA GLY A 92 20.18 7.15 -13.65
C GLY A 92 19.19 7.96 -12.79
N PRO A 93 19.44 8.09 -11.47
CA PRO A 93 18.56 8.82 -10.55
C PRO A 93 18.21 10.25 -11.00
N ILE A 94 16.97 10.67 -10.72
CA ILE A 94 16.47 12.02 -10.87
C ILE A 94 16.16 12.57 -9.47
N GLU A 95 16.81 13.67 -9.10
CA GLU A 95 16.54 14.40 -7.85
C GLU A 95 15.71 15.66 -8.15
N LEU A 96 14.47 15.69 -7.66
CA LEU A 96 13.58 16.84 -7.78
C LEU A 96 13.91 17.90 -6.73
N LYS A 97 13.68 19.17 -7.08
CA LYS A 97 13.79 20.33 -6.20
C LYS A 97 12.43 21.00 -6.03
N SER A 98 12.32 21.91 -5.06
CA SER A 98 11.12 22.71 -4.87
C SER A 98 10.70 23.45 -6.15
N ASN A 99 9.38 23.58 -6.37
CA ASN A 99 8.78 24.25 -7.51
C ASN A 99 9.04 23.59 -8.87
N ILE A 100 9.30 22.29 -8.91
CA ILE A 100 9.52 21.53 -10.14
C ILE A 100 8.34 20.63 -10.46
N ASN A 101 7.81 20.75 -11.67
CA ASN A 101 6.90 19.78 -12.27
C ASN A 101 7.64 18.97 -13.34
N LEU A 102 7.91 17.69 -13.07
CA LEU A 102 8.38 16.73 -14.07
C LEU A 102 7.18 16.25 -14.90
N HIS A 103 7.03 16.77 -16.12
CA HIS A 103 5.92 16.44 -17.01
C HIS A 103 6.35 15.40 -18.04
N VAL A 104 5.84 14.18 -17.91
CA VAL A 104 6.15 13.03 -18.76
C VAL A 104 5.02 12.87 -19.79
N GLU A 105 5.26 13.33 -21.02
CA GLU A 105 4.24 13.38 -22.06
C GLU A 105 3.71 12.00 -22.45
N GLU A 106 2.53 11.97 -23.07
CA GLU A 106 1.99 10.75 -23.65
C GLU A 106 2.95 10.12 -24.66
N GLY A 107 3.27 8.83 -24.46
CA GLY A 107 4.26 8.12 -25.27
C GLY A 107 5.72 8.41 -24.92
N ALA A 108 6.01 9.22 -23.90
CA ALA A 108 7.32 9.25 -23.28
C ALA A 108 7.51 8.01 -22.39
N PHE A 109 8.70 7.42 -22.46
CA PHE A 109 9.08 6.25 -21.68
C PHE A 109 10.41 6.51 -20.99
N ILE A 110 10.36 6.87 -19.71
CA ILE A 110 11.55 7.01 -18.87
C ILE A 110 11.92 5.62 -18.38
N VAL A 111 13.16 5.18 -18.64
CA VAL A 111 13.67 3.89 -18.19
C VAL A 111 14.88 4.13 -17.31
N PHE A 112 14.82 3.64 -16.09
CA PHE A 112 15.93 3.77 -15.16
C PHE A 112 17.02 2.73 -15.45
N SER A 113 18.26 3.13 -15.24
CA SER A 113 19.44 2.32 -15.51
C SER A 113 19.43 1.03 -14.68
N LYS A 114 19.83 -0.08 -15.32
CA LYS A 114 20.08 -1.38 -14.66
C LYS A 114 21.45 -1.42 -13.99
N ASP A 115 22.32 -0.46 -14.28
CA ASP A 115 23.64 -0.37 -13.66
C ASP A 115 23.51 0.13 -12.23
N LYS A 116 23.68 -0.79 -11.28
CA LYS A 116 23.56 -0.53 -9.84
C LYS A 116 24.60 0.49 -9.35
N ASN A 117 25.67 0.74 -10.10
CA ASN A 117 26.66 1.76 -9.78
C ASN A 117 26.12 3.18 -9.91
N ASP A 118 25.07 3.40 -10.71
CA ASP A 118 24.40 4.70 -10.80
C ASP A 118 23.66 5.10 -9.51
N TYR A 119 23.46 4.16 -8.59
CA TYR A 119 22.68 4.34 -7.37
C TYR A 119 23.60 4.23 -6.14
N PRO A 120 24.17 5.34 -5.64
CA PRO A 120 25.00 5.33 -4.44
C PRO A 120 24.18 4.91 -3.21
N LEU A 121 24.88 4.44 -2.16
CA LEU A 121 24.25 4.19 -0.86
C LEU A 121 23.98 5.53 -0.16
N VAL A 122 22.78 5.67 0.40
CA VAL A 122 22.31 6.88 1.09
C VAL A 122 21.48 6.50 2.32
N ASP A 123 21.45 7.38 3.32
CA ASP A 123 20.56 7.24 4.48
C ASP A 123 19.09 7.43 4.05
N VAL A 124 18.25 6.46 4.39
CA VAL A 124 16.82 6.42 4.06
C VAL A 124 16.01 5.86 5.24
N SER A 125 14.68 5.84 5.08
CA SER A 125 13.83 4.96 5.86
C SER A 125 13.22 3.89 4.95
N PHE A 126 13.24 2.64 5.40
CA PHE A 126 12.64 1.51 4.67
C PHE A 126 12.11 0.49 5.67
N GLU A 127 10.95 -0.11 5.38
CA GLU A 127 10.21 -0.95 6.34
C GLU A 127 10.07 -0.27 7.72
N GLY A 128 9.88 1.05 7.71
CA GLY A 128 9.67 1.86 8.91
C GLY A 128 10.89 2.06 9.81
N LEU A 129 12.09 1.64 9.39
CA LEU A 129 13.35 1.77 10.14
C LEU A 129 14.26 2.78 9.46
N ASN A 130 15.10 3.48 10.23
CA ASN A 130 16.20 4.27 9.65
C ASN A 130 17.33 3.32 9.22
N THR A 131 17.75 3.40 7.97
CA THR A 131 18.71 2.47 7.38
C THR A 131 19.45 3.10 6.20
N ILE A 132 20.33 2.34 5.55
CA ILE A 132 21.08 2.75 4.36
C ILE A 132 20.66 1.86 3.20
N ARG A 133 20.30 2.47 2.06
CA ARG A 133 19.97 1.76 0.82
C ARG A 133 20.50 2.48 -0.41
N CYS A 134 20.40 1.85 -1.57
CA CYS A 134 20.62 2.53 -2.84
C CYS A 134 19.68 3.73 -3.00
N GLN A 135 20.18 4.80 -3.59
CA GLN A 135 19.40 5.99 -3.94
C GLN A 135 18.19 5.62 -4.81
N SER A 136 17.05 6.24 -4.55
CA SER A 136 15.84 6.05 -5.35
C SER A 136 16.00 6.56 -6.80
N PRO A 137 15.45 5.85 -7.80
CA PRO A 137 15.30 6.35 -9.15
C PRO A 137 14.73 7.77 -9.25
N ILE A 138 13.70 8.08 -8.46
CA ILE A 138 13.23 9.47 -8.27
C ILE A 138 13.25 9.80 -6.79
N SER A 139 13.82 10.94 -6.44
CA SER A 139 13.87 11.40 -5.05
C SER A 139 13.59 12.89 -4.89
N ALA A 140 13.04 13.26 -3.74
CA ALA A 140 12.98 14.63 -3.25
C ALA A 140 13.07 14.63 -1.72
N LYS A 141 13.80 15.58 -1.14
CA LYS A 141 13.92 15.72 0.32
C LYS A 141 13.70 17.17 0.73
N ASN A 142 12.81 17.38 1.70
CA ASN A 142 12.45 18.70 2.23
C ASN A 142 12.06 19.71 1.13
N ALA A 143 11.43 19.22 0.06
CA ALA A 143 11.02 20.04 -1.07
C ALA A 143 9.56 20.52 -0.90
N THR A 144 9.23 21.66 -1.49
CA THR A 144 7.83 22.14 -1.52
C THR A 144 7.36 22.35 -2.95
N ASN A 145 6.07 22.12 -3.19
CA ASN A 145 5.43 22.38 -4.47
C ASN A 145 6.09 21.59 -5.61
N ILE A 146 6.00 20.26 -5.52
CA ILE A 146 6.61 19.32 -6.48
C ILE A 146 5.53 18.52 -7.18
N ALA A 147 5.72 18.27 -8.48
CA ALA A 147 4.80 17.40 -9.21
C ALA A 147 5.50 16.46 -10.19
N ILE A 148 4.88 15.31 -10.41
CA ILE A 148 5.15 14.43 -11.55
C ILE A 148 3.81 14.25 -12.27
N THR A 149 3.73 14.74 -13.50
CA THR A 149 2.45 14.82 -14.25
C THR A 149 2.58 14.26 -15.66
N GLY A 150 1.47 14.07 -16.35
CA GLY A 150 1.43 13.64 -17.74
C GLY A 150 0.93 12.20 -17.88
N LYS A 151 1.13 11.58 -19.04
CA LYS A 151 0.56 10.26 -19.37
C LYS A 151 1.61 9.26 -19.87
N GLY A 152 2.88 9.58 -19.73
CA GLY A 152 3.96 8.67 -20.08
C GLY A 152 4.18 7.58 -19.05
N VAL A 153 5.15 6.72 -19.34
CA VAL A 153 5.51 5.57 -18.51
C VAL A 153 6.89 5.82 -17.89
N ILE A 154 7.01 5.49 -16.61
CA ILE A 154 8.24 5.54 -15.83
C ILE A 154 8.52 4.11 -15.34
N ASP A 155 9.64 3.53 -15.78
CA ASP A 155 10.02 2.15 -15.48
C ASP A 155 11.28 2.09 -14.61
N GLY A 156 11.17 1.47 -13.44
CA GLY A 156 12.24 1.36 -12.46
C GLY A 156 13.31 0.31 -12.77
N SER A 157 13.18 -0.47 -13.84
CA SER A 157 14.06 -1.59 -14.18
C SER A 157 14.28 -2.59 -13.03
N GLY A 158 13.24 -2.82 -12.21
CA GLY A 158 13.28 -3.61 -10.98
C GLY A 158 13.62 -5.09 -11.17
N ASP A 159 13.45 -5.62 -12.38
CA ASP A 159 13.91 -6.95 -12.78
C ASP A 159 15.43 -7.14 -12.60
N ALA A 160 16.23 -6.07 -12.71
CA ALA A 160 17.68 -6.14 -12.45
C ALA A 160 18.03 -6.25 -10.95
N TRP A 161 17.06 -6.03 -10.07
CA TRP A 161 17.27 -5.87 -8.63
C TRP A 161 16.70 -7.00 -7.78
N ARG A 162 15.58 -7.60 -8.21
CA ARG A 162 14.79 -8.51 -7.37
C ARG A 162 15.26 -9.96 -7.49
N ALA A 163 15.29 -10.66 -6.36
CA ALA A 163 15.35 -12.12 -6.38
C ALA A 163 14.02 -12.72 -6.83
N ILE A 164 14.08 -13.94 -7.36
CA ILE A 164 12.92 -14.66 -7.88
C ILE A 164 12.85 -16.04 -7.23
N LYS A 165 11.67 -16.43 -6.76
CA LYS A 165 11.40 -17.78 -6.26
C LYS A 165 10.93 -18.66 -7.41
N LYS A 166 11.44 -19.89 -7.50
CA LYS A 166 11.06 -20.83 -8.55
C LYS A 166 9.55 -21.10 -8.60
N SER A 167 8.89 -21.15 -7.45
CA SER A 167 7.45 -21.36 -7.33
C SER A 167 6.60 -20.18 -7.82
N LYS A 168 7.20 -19.01 -8.07
CA LYS A 168 6.51 -17.78 -8.50
C LYS A 168 6.55 -17.56 -10.01
N VAL A 169 7.11 -18.49 -10.77
CA VAL A 169 7.20 -18.37 -12.22
C VAL A 169 6.96 -19.73 -12.85
N SER A 170 6.54 -19.75 -14.12
CA SER A 170 6.45 -20.99 -14.88
C SER A 170 7.83 -21.64 -15.04
N GLU A 171 7.85 -22.94 -15.32
CA GLU A 171 9.10 -23.65 -15.57
C GLU A 171 9.90 -23.04 -16.75
N SER A 172 9.20 -22.54 -17.77
CA SER A 172 9.81 -21.89 -18.93
C SER A 172 10.48 -20.56 -18.56
N GLU A 173 9.81 -19.73 -17.76
CA GLU A 173 10.35 -18.47 -17.25
C GLU A 173 11.54 -18.74 -16.32
N TRP A 174 11.43 -19.71 -15.41
CA TRP A 174 12.53 -20.11 -14.53
C TRP A 174 13.78 -20.50 -15.31
N LYS A 175 13.64 -21.34 -16.35
CA LYS A 175 14.76 -21.74 -17.22
C LYS A 175 15.41 -20.53 -17.90
N ASN A 176 14.60 -19.56 -18.36
CA ASN A 176 15.11 -18.35 -18.99
C ASN A 176 15.84 -17.44 -17.99
N ILE A 177 15.31 -17.27 -16.78
CA ILE A 177 15.95 -16.50 -15.70
C ILE A 177 17.31 -17.11 -15.36
N VAL A 178 17.38 -18.41 -15.10
CA VAL A 178 18.64 -19.09 -14.78
C VAL A 178 19.64 -18.99 -15.94
N LYS A 179 19.18 -19.10 -17.20
CA LYS A 179 20.03 -18.94 -18.38
C LYS A 179 20.57 -17.51 -18.53
N SER A 180 19.87 -16.50 -18.01
CA SER A 180 20.30 -15.10 -18.08
C SER A 180 21.47 -14.75 -17.14
N GLY A 181 21.88 -15.68 -16.27
CA GLY A 181 22.94 -15.49 -15.29
C GLY A 181 22.41 -15.55 -13.86
N GLY A 182 23.07 -14.85 -12.93
CA GLY A 182 22.70 -14.82 -11.50
C GLY A 182 23.18 -16.05 -10.72
N ILE A 183 22.72 -16.17 -9.46
CA ILE A 183 23.16 -17.18 -8.49
C ILE A 183 21.94 -17.91 -7.93
N LEU A 184 21.98 -19.24 -7.88
CA LEU A 184 20.94 -20.03 -7.23
C LEU A 184 21.26 -20.22 -5.74
N SER A 185 20.23 -20.29 -4.90
CA SER A 185 20.35 -20.82 -3.55
C SER A 185 20.80 -22.28 -3.57
N ALA A 186 21.37 -22.76 -2.45
CA ALA A 186 21.87 -24.13 -2.34
C ALA A 186 20.79 -25.20 -2.61
N ASP A 187 19.54 -24.91 -2.30
CA ASP A 187 18.38 -25.78 -2.56
C ASP A 187 17.76 -25.59 -3.96
N GLY A 188 18.28 -24.66 -4.76
CA GLY A 188 17.81 -24.35 -6.11
C GLY A 188 16.41 -23.71 -6.16
N LYS A 189 15.84 -23.28 -5.03
CA LYS A 189 14.49 -22.70 -4.96
C LYS A 189 14.44 -21.19 -5.18
N ASN A 190 15.55 -20.49 -4.96
CA ASN A 190 15.67 -19.05 -5.12
C ASN A 190 16.75 -18.71 -6.14
N TRP A 191 16.49 -17.71 -6.95
CA TRP A 191 17.44 -17.09 -7.85
C TRP A 191 17.74 -15.68 -7.35
N TYR A 192 19.01 -15.33 -7.29
CA TYR A 192 19.52 -14.04 -6.89
C TYR A 192 20.20 -13.34 -8.08
N PRO A 193 20.02 -12.03 -8.24
CA PRO A 193 20.60 -11.30 -9.37
C PRO A 193 22.13 -11.15 -9.29
N SER A 194 22.73 -11.34 -8.11
CA SER A 194 24.19 -11.28 -7.92
C SER A 194 24.63 -11.94 -6.61
N GLU A 195 25.93 -12.19 -6.47
CA GLU A 195 26.53 -12.66 -5.20
C GLU A 195 26.39 -11.60 -4.09
N SER A 196 26.47 -10.31 -4.44
CA SER A 196 26.23 -9.21 -3.48
C SER A 196 24.80 -9.27 -2.93
N TYR A 197 23.81 -9.55 -3.78
CA TYR A 197 22.43 -9.74 -3.33
C TYR A 197 22.31 -10.94 -2.39
N LYS A 198 22.83 -12.10 -2.81
CA LYS A 198 22.77 -13.34 -2.03
C LYS A 198 23.41 -13.18 -0.65
N LYS A 199 24.61 -12.59 -0.60
CA LYS A 199 25.30 -12.28 0.67
C LYS A 199 24.44 -11.39 1.57
N GLY A 200 23.80 -10.36 1.01
CA GLY A 200 22.89 -9.49 1.75
C GLY A 200 21.67 -10.23 2.31
N PHE A 201 21.05 -11.08 1.49
CA PHE A 201 19.93 -11.93 1.90
C PHE A 201 20.31 -12.88 3.06
N GLU A 202 21.48 -13.52 2.97
CA GLU A 202 21.98 -14.43 4.01
C GLU A 202 22.43 -13.68 5.30
N SER A 203 22.74 -12.38 5.17
CA SER A 203 23.17 -11.48 6.26
C SER A 203 22.02 -10.78 6.99
N SER A 204 20.77 -11.19 6.77
CA SER A 204 19.60 -10.67 7.49
C SER A 204 18.97 -11.72 8.40
N SER A 205 18.50 -11.30 9.58
CA SER A 205 17.67 -12.07 10.51
C SER A 205 16.19 -11.70 10.42
N SER A 206 15.87 -10.48 9.96
CA SER A 206 14.50 -9.96 9.84
C SER A 206 14.33 -9.19 8.54
N PHE A 207 14.03 -9.92 7.47
CA PHE A 207 13.65 -9.39 6.15
C PHE A 207 14.62 -8.33 5.61
N ASN A 208 14.20 -7.40 4.76
CA ASN A 208 15.02 -6.71 3.75
C ASN A 208 16.11 -5.73 4.26
N VAL A 209 16.47 -5.77 5.54
CA VAL A 209 17.54 -4.95 6.15
C VAL A 209 18.60 -5.88 6.75
N PRO A 210 19.87 -5.84 6.28
CA PRO A 210 20.95 -6.62 6.89
C PRO A 210 21.25 -6.15 8.30
N ASP A 211 21.05 -7.01 9.28
CA ASP A 211 21.25 -6.75 10.71
C ASP A 211 22.36 -7.62 11.34
N LYS A 212 22.97 -8.52 10.56
CA LYS A 212 24.10 -9.37 10.98
C LYS A 212 25.46 -8.83 10.55
N ILE A 213 25.51 -7.67 9.89
CA ILE A 213 26.73 -7.02 9.40
C ILE A 213 26.79 -5.56 9.84
N SER A 214 28.00 -5.00 9.91
CA SER A 214 28.21 -3.61 10.27
C SER A 214 27.88 -2.65 9.12
N LYS A 215 27.73 -1.35 9.44
CA LYS A 215 27.48 -0.30 8.42
C LYS A 215 28.58 -0.23 7.35
N ASP A 216 29.83 -0.45 7.73
CA ASP A 216 30.97 -0.39 6.79
C ASP A 216 30.95 -1.56 5.78
N GLU A 217 30.33 -2.67 6.16
CA GLU A 217 30.19 -3.86 5.32
C GLU A 217 29.02 -3.79 4.32
N LEU A 218 28.13 -2.79 4.45
CA LEU A 218 26.94 -2.64 3.60
C LEU A 218 27.28 -2.50 2.11
N THR A 219 28.44 -1.93 1.80
CA THR A 219 28.95 -1.83 0.43
C THR A 219 29.11 -3.20 -0.23
N THR A 220 29.42 -4.24 0.55
CA THR A 220 29.61 -5.62 0.04
C THR A 220 28.28 -6.30 -0.32
N VAL A 221 27.15 -5.77 0.17
CA VAL A 221 25.79 -6.29 -0.06
C VAL A 221 24.90 -5.27 -0.76
N LYS A 222 25.49 -4.26 -1.42
CA LYS A 222 24.79 -3.13 -2.05
C LYS A 222 23.60 -3.57 -2.90
N ASP A 223 23.74 -4.65 -3.66
CA ASP A 223 22.70 -5.12 -4.58
C ASP A 223 21.44 -5.62 -3.87
N PHE A 224 21.56 -6.07 -2.61
CA PHE A 224 20.44 -6.45 -1.75
C PHE A 224 19.67 -5.23 -1.21
N LEU A 225 20.36 -4.11 -1.07
CA LEU A 225 19.84 -2.84 -0.52
C LEU A 225 19.06 -2.07 -1.60
N ARG A 226 18.10 -2.75 -2.24
CA ARG A 226 17.29 -2.27 -3.36
C ARG A 226 16.65 -0.91 -3.07
N PRO A 227 16.65 0.03 -4.02
CA PRO A 227 16.00 1.32 -3.82
C PRO A 227 14.47 1.21 -3.90
N VAL A 228 13.77 2.11 -3.21
CA VAL A 228 12.36 2.43 -3.51
C VAL A 228 12.32 3.23 -4.81
N MET A 229 11.29 3.06 -5.66
CA MET A 229 11.23 3.73 -6.96
C MET A 229 11.09 5.26 -6.86
N VAL A 230 10.09 5.75 -6.13
CA VAL A 230 9.87 7.18 -5.87
C VAL A 230 9.90 7.44 -4.37
N SER A 231 10.92 8.14 -3.87
CA SER A 231 11.06 8.48 -2.45
C SER A 231 10.93 9.98 -2.23
N LEU A 232 9.86 10.40 -1.53
CA LEU A 232 9.59 11.79 -1.20
C LEU A 232 9.62 11.94 0.32
N VAL A 233 10.61 12.65 0.85
CA VAL A 233 10.83 12.72 2.30
C VAL A 233 10.66 14.15 2.79
N GLY A 234 9.74 14.38 3.73
CA GLY A 234 9.53 15.70 4.34
C GLY A 234 9.03 16.76 3.35
N CYS A 235 8.35 16.34 2.28
CA CYS A 235 7.90 17.27 1.24
C CYS A 235 6.50 17.83 1.52
N ASP A 236 6.24 19.05 1.08
CA ASP A 236 4.93 19.71 1.21
C ASP A 236 4.36 20.11 -0.15
N LYS A 237 3.05 19.96 -0.37
CA LYS A 237 2.38 20.22 -1.66
C LYS A 237 2.96 19.35 -2.77
N VAL A 238 2.57 18.08 -2.74
CA VAL A 238 3.03 17.04 -3.66
C VAL A 238 1.88 16.64 -4.57
N LEU A 239 2.10 16.61 -5.89
CA LEU A 239 1.13 16.12 -6.87
C LEU A 239 1.74 15.04 -7.77
N LEU A 240 1.22 13.82 -7.71
CA LEU A 240 1.44 12.80 -8.74
C LEU A 240 0.13 12.64 -9.53
N ASP A 241 0.14 12.98 -10.82
CA ASP A 241 -1.09 13.08 -11.63
C ASP A 241 -0.93 12.56 -13.06
N GLY A 242 -1.36 11.32 -13.29
CA GLY A 242 -1.49 10.70 -14.61
C GLY A 242 -0.46 9.62 -15.02
N PRO A 243 0.85 9.70 -14.70
CA PRO A 243 1.82 8.75 -15.24
C PRO A 243 1.59 7.30 -14.81
N THR A 244 2.13 6.40 -15.62
CA THR A 244 2.35 5.01 -15.18
C THR A 244 3.67 4.89 -14.45
N PHE A 245 3.65 4.36 -13.23
CA PHE A 245 4.86 3.95 -12.50
C PHE A 245 4.94 2.44 -12.47
N GLN A 246 5.99 1.85 -13.05
CA GLN A 246 6.08 0.40 -13.15
C GLN A 246 7.46 -0.20 -12.86
N ASN A 247 7.46 -1.50 -12.61
CA ASN A 247 8.66 -2.32 -12.49
C ASN A 247 9.64 -1.77 -11.44
N SER A 248 9.14 -1.48 -10.23
CA SER A 248 9.94 -0.90 -9.15
C SER A 248 10.95 -1.91 -8.56
N PRO A 249 12.16 -1.47 -8.16
CA PRO A 249 13.12 -2.38 -7.51
C PRO A 249 12.65 -2.93 -6.16
N ALA A 250 11.93 -2.12 -5.39
CA ALA A 250 11.22 -2.49 -4.16
C ALA A 250 9.86 -1.77 -4.15
N TRP A 251 9.50 -1.04 -3.07
CA TRP A 251 8.29 -0.22 -3.03
C TRP A 251 8.23 0.77 -4.19
N ASN A 252 7.03 1.06 -4.69
CA ASN A 252 6.87 1.93 -5.84
C ASN A 252 6.81 3.41 -5.40
N LEU A 253 5.74 3.83 -4.71
CA LEU A 253 5.58 5.22 -4.25
C LEU A 253 5.72 5.31 -2.72
N HIS A 254 6.70 6.08 -2.23
CA HIS A 254 6.92 6.26 -0.79
C HIS A 254 7.00 7.75 -0.40
N PRO A 255 5.84 8.39 -0.21
CA PRO A 255 5.75 9.63 0.55
C PRO A 255 5.98 9.33 2.04
N LEU A 256 7.05 9.88 2.59
CA LEU A 256 7.44 9.78 3.99
C LEU A 256 7.43 11.16 4.64
N MET A 257 6.67 11.32 5.72
CA MET A 257 6.57 12.58 6.46
C MET A 257 6.18 13.78 5.58
N CYS A 258 5.40 13.53 4.52
CA CYS A 258 4.94 14.55 3.60
C CYS A 258 3.61 15.15 4.05
N SER A 259 3.34 16.39 3.64
CA SER A 259 2.07 17.07 3.84
C SER A 259 1.47 17.57 2.54
N ASN A 260 0.14 17.67 2.50
CA ASN A 260 -0.60 18.13 1.33
C ASN A 260 -0.25 17.31 0.07
N VAL A 261 -0.59 16.02 0.10
CA VAL A 261 -0.24 15.07 -0.97
C VAL A 261 -1.48 14.72 -1.79
N ILE A 262 -1.36 14.76 -3.11
CA ILE A 262 -2.40 14.33 -4.06
C ILE A 262 -1.80 13.29 -5.00
N LEU A 263 -2.39 12.09 -4.99
CA LEU A 263 -2.09 11.00 -5.92
C LEU A 263 -3.35 10.71 -6.73
N ARG A 264 -3.34 11.02 -8.02
CA ARG A 264 -4.52 10.81 -8.87
C ARG A 264 -4.21 10.37 -10.29
N ASN A 265 -5.18 9.72 -10.93
CA ASN A 265 -5.08 9.26 -12.32
C ASN A 265 -3.86 8.37 -12.59
N LEU A 266 -3.25 7.79 -11.55
CA LEU A 266 -2.03 6.99 -11.68
C LEU A 266 -2.36 5.59 -12.13
N THR A 267 -1.41 4.99 -12.84
CA THR A 267 -1.35 3.54 -13.02
C THR A 267 -0.07 3.04 -12.35
N VAL A 268 -0.18 2.25 -11.29
CA VAL A 268 0.96 1.72 -10.53
C VAL A 268 1.03 0.22 -10.73
N ARG A 269 2.10 -0.26 -11.38
CA ARG A 269 2.17 -1.64 -11.86
C ARG A 269 3.49 -2.33 -11.53
N ASN A 270 3.41 -3.44 -10.81
CA ASN A 270 4.54 -4.31 -10.57
C ASN A 270 4.19 -5.75 -10.96
N PRO A 271 5.15 -6.53 -11.49
CA PRO A 271 4.91 -7.95 -11.71
C PRO A 271 4.42 -8.61 -10.41
N TRP A 272 3.40 -9.46 -10.49
CA TRP A 272 2.78 -10.06 -9.29
C TRP A 272 3.77 -10.79 -8.36
N PHE A 273 4.90 -11.28 -8.89
CA PHE A 273 5.97 -11.94 -8.15
C PHE A 273 7.03 -10.98 -7.59
N SER A 274 6.89 -9.67 -7.77
CA SER A 274 7.87 -8.68 -7.33
C SER A 274 7.93 -8.63 -5.80
N GLN A 275 9.06 -9.05 -5.24
CA GLN A 275 9.28 -8.98 -3.80
C GLN A 275 9.24 -7.53 -3.30
N ASN A 276 8.35 -7.23 -2.33
CA ASN A 276 8.11 -5.88 -1.81
C ASN A 276 7.75 -4.89 -2.92
N GLY A 277 6.97 -5.33 -3.91
CA GLY A 277 6.53 -4.50 -5.01
C GLY A 277 5.24 -3.76 -4.69
N ASP A 278 5.14 -3.19 -3.49
CA ASP A 278 4.01 -2.39 -3.00
C ASP A 278 3.68 -1.23 -3.98
N GLY A 279 2.41 -0.81 -3.98
CA GLY A 279 1.93 0.29 -4.82
C GLY A 279 2.25 1.66 -4.25
N VAL A 280 1.59 2.01 -3.14
CA VAL A 280 1.87 3.23 -2.38
C VAL A 280 2.02 2.91 -0.90
N ASP A 281 3.14 3.35 -0.34
CA ASP A 281 3.48 3.30 1.08
C ASP A 281 3.38 4.71 1.65
N LEU A 282 2.20 5.07 2.15
CA LEU A 282 1.96 6.38 2.74
C LEU A 282 2.40 6.37 4.21
N GLU A 283 3.59 6.91 4.48
CA GLU A 283 4.24 6.79 5.78
C GLU A 283 4.34 8.12 6.52
N SER A 284 3.77 8.18 7.73
CA SER A 284 3.77 9.38 8.59
C SER A 284 3.32 10.67 7.87
N CYS A 285 2.38 10.57 6.92
CA CYS A 285 1.95 11.70 6.08
C CYS A 285 0.67 12.37 6.60
N LYS A 286 0.45 13.63 6.21
CA LYS A 286 -0.68 14.43 6.70
C LYS A 286 -1.42 15.17 5.59
N ASN A 287 -2.76 15.12 5.63
CA ASN A 287 -3.64 15.75 4.65
C ASN A 287 -3.37 15.23 3.23
N VAL A 288 -3.99 14.09 2.91
CA VAL A 288 -3.67 13.31 1.72
C VAL A 288 -4.93 12.95 0.96
N LEU A 289 -4.88 13.06 -0.37
CA LEU A 289 -5.89 12.56 -1.30
C LEU A 289 -5.28 11.47 -2.21
N ILE A 290 -5.94 10.32 -2.31
CA ILE A 290 -5.58 9.22 -3.23
C ILE A 290 -6.83 8.79 -3.99
N TYR A 291 -6.96 9.16 -5.26
CA TYR A 291 -8.18 8.87 -6.01
C TYR A 291 -8.00 8.67 -7.51
N ASP A 292 -8.93 7.95 -8.14
CA ASP A 292 -8.94 7.68 -9.58
C ASP A 292 -7.67 6.94 -10.06
N ASN A 293 -7.07 6.10 -9.20
CA ASN A 293 -5.86 5.35 -9.53
C ASN A 293 -6.18 3.88 -9.82
N THR A 294 -5.29 3.24 -10.59
CA THR A 294 -5.28 1.80 -10.84
C THR A 294 -4.00 1.19 -10.28
N PHE A 295 -4.14 0.12 -9.50
CA PHE A 295 -3.02 -0.63 -8.93
C PHE A 295 -3.04 -2.09 -9.39
N ASP A 296 -1.89 -2.63 -9.77
CA ASP A 296 -1.67 -4.05 -10.11
C ASP A 296 -0.25 -4.41 -9.70
N VAL A 297 -0.08 -4.94 -8.49
CA VAL A 297 1.20 -4.91 -7.77
C VAL A 297 1.56 -6.24 -7.11
N GLY A 298 2.83 -6.47 -6.79
CA GLY A 298 3.28 -7.74 -6.20
C GLY A 298 3.21 -7.82 -4.68
N ASP A 299 2.83 -6.74 -3.99
CA ASP A 299 2.61 -6.70 -2.54
C ASP A 299 1.38 -5.83 -2.21
N ASP A 300 1.33 -5.14 -1.07
CA ASP A 300 0.20 -4.27 -0.69
C ASP A 300 -0.01 -3.13 -1.72
N ALA A 301 -1.26 -2.86 -2.13
CA ALA A 301 -1.56 -1.83 -3.12
C ALA A 301 -1.56 -0.42 -2.52
N ILE A 302 -2.41 -0.18 -1.51
CA ILE A 302 -2.51 1.09 -0.80
C ILE A 302 -2.21 0.85 0.68
N CYS A 303 -0.97 1.10 1.10
CA CYS A 303 -0.46 0.75 2.42
C CYS A 303 -0.20 1.98 3.29
N ILE A 304 -0.89 2.04 4.43
CA ILE A 304 -0.72 3.09 5.43
C ILE A 304 0.30 2.65 6.48
N LYS A 305 1.34 3.47 6.67
CA LYS A 305 2.45 3.22 7.60
C LYS A 305 2.77 4.47 8.43
N SER A 306 3.60 4.31 9.47
CA SER A 306 4.08 5.38 10.35
C SER A 306 5.30 4.96 11.17
N GLY A 307 6.22 4.20 10.56
CA GLY A 307 7.43 3.70 11.20
C GLY A 307 7.24 2.41 11.98
N LYS A 308 8.35 1.75 12.28
CA LYS A 308 8.41 0.41 12.89
C LYS A 308 9.07 0.44 14.25
N ASP A 309 8.46 -0.28 15.20
CA ASP A 309 8.94 -0.51 16.55
C ASP A 309 9.47 0.76 17.22
N GLN A 310 10.64 0.69 17.84
CA GLN A 310 11.24 1.80 18.59
C GLN A 310 11.47 3.04 17.70
N ASP A 311 11.87 2.86 16.44
CA ASP A 311 12.12 3.97 15.51
C ASP A 311 10.82 4.72 15.20
N GLY A 312 9.75 3.99 14.91
CA GLY A 312 8.44 4.60 14.68
C GLY A 312 7.85 5.24 15.93
N ARG A 313 8.00 4.62 17.11
CA ARG A 313 7.58 5.21 18.40
C ARG A 313 8.33 6.50 18.72
N LYS A 314 9.66 6.51 18.54
CA LYS A 314 10.48 7.72 18.74
C LYS A 314 10.12 8.82 17.74
N ARG A 315 9.83 8.46 16.49
CA ARG A 315 9.36 9.41 15.47
C ARG A 315 8.03 10.04 15.91
N GLY A 316 7.08 9.22 16.37
CA GLY A 316 5.82 9.70 16.97
C GLY A 316 4.94 10.51 15.99
N VAL A 317 5.12 10.32 14.68
CA VAL A 317 4.34 11.00 13.64
C VAL A 317 3.37 9.99 13.01
N PRO A 318 2.05 10.12 13.22
CA PRO A 318 1.07 9.24 12.59
C PRO A 318 0.88 9.60 11.11
N THR A 319 0.33 8.66 10.35
CA THR A 319 -0.37 9.03 9.10
C THR A 319 -1.79 9.47 9.44
N GLU A 320 -2.16 10.70 9.08
CA GLU A 320 -3.45 11.26 9.48
C GLU A 320 -4.13 12.16 8.43
N ASN A 321 -5.46 12.18 8.47
CA ASN A 321 -6.34 12.93 7.57
C ASN A 321 -6.14 12.53 6.09
N VAL A 322 -6.61 11.32 5.77
CA VAL A 322 -6.41 10.70 4.46
C VAL A 322 -7.77 10.38 3.84
N ILE A 323 -7.98 10.79 2.59
CA ILE A 323 -9.15 10.41 1.80
C ILE A 323 -8.68 9.57 0.62
N ILE A 324 -9.18 8.34 0.53
CA ILE A 324 -8.94 7.39 -0.55
C ILE A 324 -10.29 7.14 -1.23
N LYS A 325 -10.43 7.46 -2.52
CA LYS A 325 -11.71 7.30 -3.25
C LYS A 325 -11.56 6.80 -4.67
N ASN A 326 -12.49 5.99 -5.15
CA ASN A 326 -12.57 5.62 -6.57
C ASN A 326 -11.27 5.02 -7.13
N ASN A 327 -10.66 4.08 -6.41
CA ASN A 327 -9.47 3.37 -6.89
C ASN A 327 -9.84 1.93 -7.27
N VAL A 328 -9.16 1.41 -8.30
CA VAL A 328 -9.27 0.01 -8.71
C VAL A 328 -7.97 -0.70 -8.39
N VAL A 329 -8.07 -1.84 -7.70
CA VAL A 329 -6.92 -2.70 -7.42
C VAL A 329 -7.15 -4.07 -8.06
N TYR A 330 -6.20 -4.51 -8.87
CA TYR A 330 -6.13 -5.86 -9.42
C TYR A 330 -5.33 -6.76 -8.46
N HIS A 331 -4.23 -7.37 -8.90
CA HIS A 331 -3.39 -8.16 -8.02
C HIS A 331 -2.74 -7.27 -6.94
N GLY A 332 -2.60 -7.83 -5.75
CA GLY A 332 -1.89 -7.24 -4.60
C GLY A 332 -2.13 -8.06 -3.34
N HIS A 333 -1.20 -8.03 -2.38
CA HIS A 333 -1.37 -8.70 -1.08
C HIS A 333 -2.52 -8.10 -0.24
N GLY A 334 -2.91 -6.87 -0.56
CA GLY A 334 -4.02 -6.17 0.08
C GLY A 334 -4.52 -5.02 -0.79
N GLY A 335 -5.85 -4.88 -0.95
CA GLY A 335 -6.44 -3.74 -1.67
C GLY A 335 -6.22 -2.42 -0.92
N PHE A 336 -6.67 -2.37 0.33
CA PHE A 336 -6.32 -1.31 1.29
C PHE A 336 -5.73 -1.93 2.55
N VAL A 337 -4.61 -1.38 3.01
CA VAL A 337 -3.79 -1.97 4.06
C VAL A 337 -3.39 -0.94 5.11
N ILE A 338 -3.45 -1.31 6.38
CA ILE A 338 -2.77 -0.59 7.46
C ILE A 338 -1.71 -1.51 8.08
N GLY A 339 -0.46 -1.03 8.12
CA GLY A 339 0.66 -1.69 8.78
C GLY A 339 1.64 -2.41 7.83
N SER A 340 2.57 -3.23 8.35
CA SER A 340 2.71 -3.55 9.78
C SER A 340 3.40 -2.45 10.58
N GLU A 341 4.06 -1.54 9.88
CA GLU A 341 4.86 -0.45 10.41
C GLU A 341 3.94 0.70 10.80
N MET A 342 3.19 0.55 11.89
CA MET A 342 2.19 1.51 12.36
C MET A 342 2.52 2.13 13.73
N SER A 343 3.79 2.11 14.13
CA SER A 343 4.24 2.48 15.47
C SER A 343 4.03 3.95 15.83
N GLY A 344 4.03 4.85 14.84
CA GLY A 344 3.65 6.26 15.02
C GLY A 344 2.14 6.49 15.06
N GLY A 345 1.34 5.47 14.74
CA GLY A 345 -0.12 5.50 14.68
C GLY A 345 -0.69 5.83 13.28
N ALA A 346 -2.00 5.64 13.13
CA ALA A 346 -2.74 6.03 11.93
C ALA A 346 -4.17 6.43 12.31
N ARG A 347 -4.67 7.56 11.81
CA ARG A 347 -6.01 8.02 12.18
C ARG A 347 -6.69 8.93 11.19
N ASN A 348 -8.02 9.00 11.28
CA ASN A 348 -8.86 9.84 10.42
C ASN A 348 -8.61 9.49 8.94
N ILE A 349 -8.97 8.26 8.58
CA ILE A 349 -8.79 7.73 7.23
C ILE A 349 -10.14 7.33 6.68
N HIS A 350 -10.46 7.86 5.51
CA HIS A 350 -11.65 7.54 4.74
C HIS A 350 -11.27 6.74 3.50
N VAL A 351 -11.92 5.59 3.28
CA VAL A 351 -11.78 4.79 2.06
C VAL A 351 -13.17 4.58 1.48
N SER A 352 -13.43 5.01 0.25
CA SER A 352 -14.71 4.71 -0.39
C SER A 352 -14.68 4.47 -1.88
N ASP A 353 -15.72 3.78 -2.35
CA ASP A 353 -16.02 3.61 -3.77
C ASP A 353 -14.86 2.91 -4.52
N CYS A 354 -14.19 1.96 -3.87
CA CYS A 354 -13.07 1.22 -4.45
C CYS A 354 -13.50 -0.19 -4.89
N THR A 355 -12.82 -0.72 -5.89
CA THR A 355 -13.03 -2.09 -6.39
C THR A 355 -11.75 -2.90 -6.27
N PHE A 356 -11.81 -4.07 -5.62
CA PHE A 356 -10.66 -4.97 -5.49
C PHE A 356 -10.92 -6.31 -6.18
N ILE A 357 -10.05 -6.66 -7.13
CA ILE A 357 -10.27 -7.75 -8.09
C ILE A 357 -9.09 -8.70 -8.01
N GLY A 358 -9.23 -9.78 -7.26
CA GLY A 358 -8.18 -10.80 -7.14
C GLY A 358 -7.01 -10.43 -6.22
N THR A 359 -7.16 -9.41 -5.36
CA THR A 359 -6.20 -9.16 -4.27
C THR A 359 -6.22 -10.31 -3.28
N ASP A 360 -5.07 -10.68 -2.69
CA ASP A 360 -4.98 -11.79 -1.74
C ASP A 360 -5.90 -11.60 -0.53
N ILE A 361 -5.83 -10.41 0.09
CA ILE A 361 -6.76 -9.91 1.11
C ILE A 361 -7.45 -8.65 0.55
N GLY A 362 -8.72 -8.45 0.84
CA GLY A 362 -9.42 -7.21 0.47
C GLY A 362 -8.98 -6.01 1.33
N LEU A 363 -9.45 -5.99 2.58
CA LEU A 363 -9.19 -4.96 3.58
C LEU A 363 -8.31 -5.54 4.69
N ARG A 364 -7.03 -5.14 4.73
CA ARG A 364 -5.98 -5.78 5.55
C ARG A 364 -5.48 -4.88 6.68
N PHE A 365 -5.44 -5.41 7.89
CA PHE A 365 -4.95 -4.71 9.07
C PHE A 365 -3.95 -5.60 9.81
N LYS A 366 -2.69 -5.17 9.85
CA LYS A 366 -1.58 -5.99 10.38
C LYS A 366 -0.76 -5.24 11.42
N THR A 367 -0.48 -5.90 12.53
CA THR A 367 0.43 -5.41 13.58
C THR A 367 0.96 -6.59 14.40
N THR A 368 1.90 -6.33 15.30
CA THR A 368 2.40 -7.30 16.27
C THR A 368 2.90 -6.60 17.53
N ARG A 369 3.04 -7.36 18.62
CA ARG A 369 3.69 -6.87 19.85
C ARG A 369 5.09 -6.35 19.52
N GLY A 370 5.50 -5.27 20.14
CA GLY A 370 6.73 -4.58 19.78
C GLY A 370 6.46 -3.34 18.92
N ARG A 371 5.37 -3.30 18.15
CA ARG A 371 5.02 -2.12 17.33
C ARG A 371 4.60 -0.94 18.19
N GLY A 372 3.68 -1.15 19.14
CA GLY A 372 2.99 -0.05 19.81
C GLY A 372 2.05 0.70 18.86
N GLY A 373 1.84 1.98 19.11
CA GLY A 373 1.03 2.84 18.25
C GLY A 373 -0.48 2.61 18.36
N ILE A 374 -1.24 3.54 17.80
CA ILE A 374 -2.72 3.52 17.81
C ILE A 374 -3.23 3.68 16.38
N VAL A 375 -4.08 2.76 15.95
CA VAL A 375 -4.88 2.87 14.73
C VAL A 375 -6.33 3.13 15.13
N GLU A 376 -6.86 4.30 14.76
CA GLU A 376 -8.22 4.68 15.14
C GLU A 376 -8.94 5.62 14.17
N ASN A 377 -10.27 5.61 14.19
CA ASN A 377 -11.12 6.45 13.35
C ASN A 377 -10.87 6.18 11.85
N ILE A 378 -11.09 4.93 11.47
CA ILE A 378 -10.97 4.44 10.10
C ILE A 378 -12.38 4.15 9.58
N TYR A 379 -12.73 4.75 8.45
CA TYR A 379 -14.07 4.69 7.86
C TYR A 379 -13.95 4.15 6.45
N ILE A 380 -14.58 3.01 6.20
CA ILE A 380 -14.49 2.29 4.93
C ILE A 380 -15.90 2.04 4.41
N LYS A 381 -16.24 2.50 3.20
CA LYS A 381 -17.58 2.28 2.67
C LYS A 381 -17.65 2.09 1.16
N ASN A 382 -18.68 1.40 0.69
CA ASN A 382 -18.91 1.17 -0.74
C ASN A 382 -17.68 0.48 -1.38
N ILE A 383 -17.37 -0.72 -0.92
CA ILE A 383 -16.24 -1.51 -1.45
C ILE A 383 -16.79 -2.77 -2.10
N ASP A 384 -16.46 -2.96 -3.37
CA ASP A 384 -16.86 -4.12 -4.16
C ASP A 384 -15.65 -5.02 -4.40
N MET A 385 -15.77 -6.30 -4.08
CA MET A 385 -14.67 -7.26 -4.13
C MET A 385 -15.06 -8.57 -4.82
N ILE A 386 -14.13 -9.13 -5.58
CA ILE A 386 -14.31 -10.44 -6.21
C ILE A 386 -13.00 -11.24 -6.22
N ASN A 387 -13.11 -12.56 -6.05
CA ASN A 387 -11.99 -13.50 -6.13
C ASN A 387 -10.91 -13.27 -5.06
N ILE A 388 -11.29 -13.02 -3.81
CA ILE A 388 -10.31 -12.82 -2.72
C ILE A 388 -9.92 -14.19 -2.15
N PRO A 389 -8.70 -14.73 -2.43
CA PRO A 389 -8.33 -16.10 -2.11
C PRO A 389 -8.11 -16.34 -0.62
N THR A 390 -8.05 -15.29 0.20
CA THR A 390 -7.91 -15.38 1.66
C THR A 390 -9.04 -14.60 2.36
N GLN A 391 -8.77 -13.51 3.06
CA GLN A 391 -9.78 -12.78 3.82
C GLN A 391 -10.31 -11.56 3.08
N VAL A 392 -11.64 -11.38 3.04
CA VAL A 392 -12.25 -10.14 2.56
C VAL A 392 -11.94 -8.99 3.52
N ILE A 393 -12.13 -9.20 4.83
CA ILE A 393 -11.68 -8.29 5.90
C ILE A 393 -10.81 -9.08 6.87
N GLY A 394 -9.53 -8.71 7.00
CA GLY A 394 -8.57 -9.44 7.83
C GLY A 394 -7.82 -8.54 8.81
N PHE A 395 -7.97 -8.82 10.11
CA PHE A 395 -7.17 -8.25 11.18
C PHE A 395 -6.25 -9.32 11.78
N ASN A 396 -4.96 -9.05 11.78
CA ASN A 396 -3.94 -9.90 12.41
C ASN A 396 -3.03 -9.05 13.32
N MET A 397 -3.20 -9.18 14.64
CA MET A 397 -2.30 -8.57 15.64
C MET A 397 -1.11 -9.47 16.03
N PHE A 398 -0.88 -10.56 15.30
CA PHE A 398 0.24 -11.51 15.47
C PHE A 398 1.14 -11.58 14.22
N TYR A 399 1.21 -10.50 13.44
CA TYR A 399 1.91 -10.50 12.16
C TYR A 399 3.40 -10.90 12.28
N GLU A 400 3.85 -11.82 11.43
CA GLU A 400 5.23 -12.37 11.42
C GLU A 400 5.97 -12.07 10.11
N GLY A 401 5.35 -11.41 9.13
CA GLY A 401 6.00 -10.97 7.90
C GLY A 401 5.71 -11.82 6.66
N ALA A 402 4.73 -12.72 6.70
CA ALA A 402 4.42 -13.61 5.59
C ALA A 402 3.45 -12.98 4.57
N SER A 403 3.51 -13.49 3.32
CA SER A 403 2.47 -13.25 2.32
C SER A 403 1.16 -13.89 2.80
N PRO A 404 -0.02 -13.27 2.54
CA PRO A 404 -1.29 -13.87 2.91
C PRO A 404 -1.52 -15.23 2.27
N VAL A 405 -1.16 -15.37 0.99
CA VAL A 405 -1.20 -16.64 0.27
C VAL A 405 0.10 -17.37 0.55
N LEU A 406 -0.01 -18.51 1.23
CA LEU A 406 1.14 -19.30 1.63
C LEU A 406 1.91 -19.81 0.41
N GLU A 407 3.22 -19.62 0.45
CA GLU A 407 4.15 -20.14 -0.55
C GLU A 407 4.79 -21.45 -0.07
N ASP A 408 5.35 -22.23 -1.00
CA ASP A 408 6.04 -23.48 -0.69
C ASP A 408 7.10 -23.30 0.42
N GLY A 409 6.92 -24.04 1.51
CA GLY A 409 7.83 -24.01 2.66
C GLY A 409 7.55 -22.89 3.68
N GLN A 410 6.60 -22.00 3.42
CA GLN A 410 6.06 -21.11 4.45
C GLN A 410 5.09 -21.87 5.34
N LYS A 411 5.24 -21.69 6.65
CA LYS A 411 4.22 -22.13 7.61
C LYS A 411 3.14 -21.06 7.63
N GLN A 412 1.89 -21.48 7.80
CA GLN A 412 0.81 -20.56 8.10
C GLN A 412 1.23 -19.68 9.29
N GLU A 413 1.13 -18.35 9.15
CA GLU A 413 1.28 -17.47 10.31
C GLU A 413 0.35 -18.03 11.38
N GLY A 414 0.92 -18.39 12.52
CA GLY A 414 0.15 -18.99 13.57
C GLY A 414 -0.86 -17.96 14.04
N ASN A 415 -2.15 -18.18 13.77
CA ASN A 415 -3.21 -17.72 14.66
C ASN A 415 -3.02 -18.52 15.96
N LYS A 416 -1.93 -18.24 16.69
CA LYS A 416 -1.51 -18.99 17.87
C LYS A 416 -2.66 -18.86 18.86
N ALA A 417 -3.05 -19.99 19.46
CA ALA A 417 -3.95 -20.02 20.61
C ALA A 417 -3.52 -18.92 21.61
N PRO A 418 -4.40 -18.36 22.46
CA PRO A 418 -4.08 -17.22 23.34
C PRO A 418 -2.96 -17.57 24.33
N GLU A 419 -1.73 -17.47 23.85
CA GLU A 419 -0.52 -17.92 24.51
C GLU A 419 0.02 -16.71 25.24
N LYS A 420 -0.10 -16.75 26.56
CA LYS A 420 0.43 -15.79 27.53
C LYS A 420 -0.19 -14.38 27.41
N VAL A 421 -0.83 -13.94 28.50
CA VAL A 421 -1.19 -12.53 28.66
C VAL A 421 0.10 -11.77 28.96
N TYR A 422 0.41 -10.75 28.16
CA TYR A 422 1.58 -9.89 28.38
C TYR A 422 1.17 -8.62 29.15
N ALA A 423 2.14 -7.97 29.77
CA ALA A 423 1.92 -6.64 30.33
C ALA A 423 1.63 -5.65 29.19
N VAL A 424 0.65 -4.78 29.38
CA VAL A 424 0.38 -3.68 28.44
C VAL A 424 1.46 -2.63 28.63
N THR A 425 2.18 -2.32 27.56
CA THR A 425 3.25 -1.30 27.52
C THR A 425 3.03 -0.38 26.31
N GLU A 426 3.92 0.59 26.11
CA GLU A 426 3.93 1.40 24.88
C GLU A 426 4.19 0.58 23.60
N GLU A 427 4.64 -0.67 23.73
CA GLU A 427 4.89 -1.61 22.63
C GLU A 427 3.66 -2.45 22.27
N THR A 428 2.59 -2.36 23.06
CA THR A 428 1.33 -3.06 22.80
C THR A 428 0.51 -2.26 21.79
N PRO A 429 0.26 -2.77 20.57
CA PRO A 429 -0.48 -2.04 19.55
C PRO A 429 -1.98 -1.98 19.89
N ILE A 430 -2.63 -0.90 19.44
CA ILE A 430 -4.06 -0.67 19.67
C ILE A 430 -4.76 -0.45 18.32
N PHE A 431 -5.83 -1.21 18.07
CA PHE A 431 -6.76 -0.99 16.96
C PHE A 431 -8.16 -0.76 17.53
N ARG A 432 -8.74 0.40 17.24
CA ARG A 432 -10.09 0.73 17.72
C ARG A 432 -10.87 1.68 16.80
N ASN A 433 -12.19 1.70 16.92
CA ASN A 433 -13.06 2.65 16.20
C ASN A 433 -12.87 2.54 14.68
N ILE A 434 -13.21 1.38 14.14
CA ILE A 434 -13.10 1.09 12.70
C ILE A 434 -14.46 0.68 12.19
N TYR A 435 -14.90 1.36 11.14
CA TYR A 435 -16.27 1.31 10.66
C TYR A 435 -16.29 0.92 9.19
N PHE A 436 -17.07 -0.11 8.88
CA PHE A 436 -17.30 -0.62 7.53
C PHE A 436 -18.77 -0.47 7.19
N LYS A 437 -19.09 -0.01 5.98
CA LYS A 437 -20.47 0.09 5.51
C LYS A 437 -20.60 -0.24 4.03
N ASN A 438 -21.62 -0.99 3.64
CA ASN A 438 -21.85 -1.34 2.24
C ASN A 438 -20.62 -2.01 1.59
N ILE A 439 -20.21 -3.14 2.18
CA ILE A 439 -19.14 -3.99 1.67
C ILE A 439 -19.77 -5.18 0.96
N SER A 440 -19.40 -5.42 -0.29
CA SER A 440 -19.85 -6.57 -1.08
C SER A 440 -18.66 -7.42 -1.50
N ALA A 441 -18.72 -8.73 -1.26
CA ALA A 441 -17.70 -9.65 -1.75
C ALA A 441 -18.29 -10.98 -2.22
N VAL A 442 -17.79 -11.50 -3.33
CA VAL A 442 -18.18 -12.80 -3.89
C VAL A 442 -16.98 -13.62 -4.35
N ASN A 443 -17.13 -14.95 -4.34
CA ASN A 443 -16.10 -15.91 -4.73
C ASN A 443 -14.79 -15.76 -3.92
N SER A 444 -14.91 -15.63 -2.61
CA SER A 444 -13.77 -15.41 -1.70
C SER A 444 -13.64 -16.50 -0.63
N ASP A 445 -12.46 -16.66 -0.02
CA ASP A 445 -12.24 -17.74 0.96
C ASP A 445 -12.92 -17.48 2.30
N GLU A 446 -12.55 -16.44 3.05
CA GLU A 446 -13.14 -16.13 4.36
C GLU A 446 -13.65 -14.68 4.40
N ALA A 447 -14.87 -14.47 4.91
CA ALA A 447 -15.46 -13.14 4.92
C ALA A 447 -14.74 -12.20 5.90
N ILE A 448 -14.65 -12.58 7.17
CA ILE A 448 -14.13 -11.68 8.20
C ILE A 448 -13.31 -12.45 9.24
N THR A 449 -12.06 -12.04 9.43
CA THR A 449 -11.23 -12.49 10.56
C THR A 449 -10.81 -11.31 11.44
N LEU A 450 -11.09 -11.42 12.73
CA LEU A 450 -10.76 -10.41 13.75
C LEU A 450 -9.89 -11.05 14.83
N PHE A 451 -8.56 -11.02 14.67
CA PHE A 451 -7.62 -11.53 15.69
C PHE A 451 -7.01 -10.38 16.51
N GLY A 452 -7.49 -10.23 17.74
CA GLY A 452 -6.94 -9.31 18.74
C GLY A 452 -5.94 -9.95 19.70
N LEU A 453 -5.47 -9.15 20.66
CA LEU A 453 -4.59 -9.62 21.74
C LEU A 453 -5.38 -9.84 23.02
N ALA A 454 -5.05 -10.88 23.78
CA ALA A 454 -5.72 -11.21 25.04
C ALA A 454 -5.61 -10.09 26.10
N GLU A 455 -4.52 -9.33 26.10
CA GLU A 455 -4.28 -8.16 26.96
C GLU A 455 -4.78 -6.83 26.36
N MET A 456 -5.03 -6.80 25.04
CA MET A 456 -5.44 -5.60 24.30
C MET A 456 -6.39 -5.99 23.16
N ASN A 457 -7.67 -6.10 23.50
CA ASN A 457 -8.67 -6.57 22.55
C ASN A 457 -8.80 -5.61 21.36
N LEU A 458 -9.07 -6.16 20.16
CA LEU A 458 -9.60 -5.37 19.04
C LEU A 458 -10.89 -4.71 19.50
N LYS A 459 -11.02 -3.40 19.34
CA LYS A 459 -12.10 -2.66 20.03
C LYS A 459 -13.00 -1.86 19.10
N ASN A 460 -14.31 -1.95 19.29
CA ASN A 460 -15.29 -1.11 18.58
C ASN A 460 -15.13 -1.17 17.06
N ILE A 461 -15.34 -2.37 16.51
CA ILE A 461 -15.38 -2.62 15.06
C ILE A 461 -16.85 -2.79 14.66
N VAL A 462 -17.29 -2.00 13.70
CA VAL A 462 -18.70 -1.99 13.26
C VAL A 462 -18.75 -2.27 11.76
N ILE A 463 -19.57 -3.22 11.35
CA ILE A 463 -19.82 -3.57 9.95
C ILE A 463 -21.32 -3.47 9.70
N GLU A 464 -21.72 -2.61 8.76
CA GLU A 464 -23.13 -2.34 8.47
C GLU A 464 -23.46 -2.58 7.00
N ASP A 465 -24.70 -2.98 6.73
CA ASP A 465 -25.29 -3.03 5.38
C ASP A 465 -24.43 -3.79 4.35
N SER A 466 -23.86 -4.93 4.75
CA SER A 466 -22.81 -5.62 3.97
C SER A 466 -23.20 -7.06 3.63
N GLN A 467 -22.68 -7.58 2.53
CA GLN A 467 -23.01 -8.91 2.02
C GLN A 467 -21.77 -9.66 1.54
N PHE A 468 -21.70 -10.93 1.92
CA PHE A 468 -20.54 -11.78 1.63
C PHE A 468 -21.01 -13.14 1.12
N GLU A 469 -20.47 -13.56 -0.02
CA GLU A 469 -20.56 -14.93 -0.54
C GLU A 469 -19.15 -15.54 -0.57
N THR A 470 -18.87 -16.37 0.43
CA THR A 470 -17.51 -16.87 0.70
C THR A 470 -17.49 -18.36 1.01
N ARG A 471 -16.30 -18.96 1.11
CA ARG A 471 -16.18 -20.35 1.56
C ARG A 471 -16.43 -20.48 3.07
N LYS A 472 -15.80 -19.62 3.88
CA LYS A 472 -15.91 -19.51 5.34
C LYS A 472 -16.46 -18.14 5.73
N ALA A 473 -17.12 -18.06 6.88
CA ALA A 473 -17.80 -16.86 7.32
C ALA A 473 -16.95 -15.99 8.25
N LEU A 474 -17.19 -16.06 9.56
CA LEU A 474 -16.70 -15.08 10.55
C LEU A 474 -15.90 -15.73 11.67
N THR A 475 -14.74 -15.17 11.98
CA THR A 475 -13.92 -15.52 13.13
C THR A 475 -13.60 -14.29 13.97
N ILE A 476 -13.89 -14.34 15.28
CA ILE A 476 -13.66 -13.25 16.25
C ILE A 476 -12.90 -13.81 17.45
N VAL A 477 -11.71 -13.27 17.70
CA VAL A 477 -10.82 -13.69 18.79
C VAL A 477 -10.30 -12.48 19.54
N ASP A 478 -10.42 -12.51 20.87
CA ASP A 478 -9.93 -11.46 21.77
C ASP A 478 -10.38 -10.05 21.32
N ALA A 479 -11.69 -9.87 21.17
CA ALA A 479 -12.31 -8.64 20.71
C ALA A 479 -13.36 -8.08 21.69
N ASP A 480 -13.58 -6.76 21.65
CA ASP A 480 -14.52 -6.04 22.51
C ASP A 480 -15.37 -5.04 21.69
N GLY A 481 -16.69 -5.20 21.69
CA GLY A 481 -17.59 -4.23 21.06
C GLY A 481 -17.70 -4.40 19.56
N ILE A 482 -17.78 -5.65 19.08
CA ILE A 482 -17.95 -5.94 17.65
C ILE A 482 -19.44 -5.95 17.29
N GLN A 483 -19.82 -5.22 16.25
CA GLN A 483 -21.21 -5.09 15.84
C GLN A 483 -21.36 -5.35 14.34
N LEU A 484 -22.18 -6.33 13.97
CA LEU A 484 -22.59 -6.55 12.58
C LEU A 484 -24.08 -6.23 12.46
N LYS A 485 -24.41 -5.19 11.69
CA LYS A 485 -25.79 -4.70 11.52
C LYS A 485 -26.25 -4.87 10.08
N ASN A 486 -27.36 -5.57 9.87
CA ASN A 486 -27.88 -5.84 8.53
C ASN A 486 -26.78 -6.45 7.62
N VAL A 487 -26.11 -7.49 8.13
CA VAL A 487 -25.04 -8.20 7.41
C VAL A 487 -25.53 -9.57 6.98
N LYS A 488 -25.29 -9.92 5.71
CA LYS A 488 -25.59 -11.24 5.15
C LYS A 488 -24.30 -12.03 4.91
N LEU A 489 -24.20 -13.21 5.51
CA LEU A 489 -23.08 -14.13 5.37
C LEU A 489 -23.58 -15.42 4.72
N LYS A 490 -23.34 -15.57 3.41
CA LYS A 490 -23.55 -16.82 2.67
C LYS A 490 -22.23 -17.57 2.60
N TYR A 491 -22.20 -18.80 3.11
CA TYR A 491 -20.95 -19.56 3.25
C TYR A 491 -21.09 -21.07 2.95
N ALA A 492 -20.03 -21.65 2.38
CA ALA A 492 -20.04 -23.03 1.88
C ALA A 492 -19.55 -24.09 2.88
N GLU A 493 -18.64 -23.75 3.80
CA GLU A 493 -18.05 -24.69 4.76
C GLU A 493 -17.89 -24.08 6.16
N GLY A 494 -17.68 -24.94 7.16
CA GLY A 494 -17.37 -24.51 8.53
C GLY A 494 -18.57 -23.94 9.29
N THR A 495 -18.28 -23.00 10.19
CA THR A 495 -19.26 -22.38 11.08
C THR A 495 -19.50 -20.93 10.63
N GLY A 496 -20.74 -20.48 10.70
CA GLY A 496 -21.15 -19.10 10.37
C GLY A 496 -20.48 -18.03 11.24
N ALA A 497 -20.25 -18.31 12.52
CA ALA A 497 -19.38 -17.49 13.36
C ALA A 497 -18.63 -18.32 14.43
N THR A 498 -17.34 -18.08 14.60
CA THR A 498 -16.56 -18.56 15.76
C THR A 498 -16.16 -17.37 16.62
N ILE A 499 -16.57 -17.36 17.89
CA ILE A 499 -16.30 -16.29 18.85
C ILE A 499 -15.51 -16.88 20.01
N TYR A 500 -14.33 -16.32 20.28
CA TYR A 500 -13.42 -16.81 21.32
C TYR A 500 -12.88 -15.67 22.17
N ASN A 501 -12.97 -15.79 23.50
CA ASN A 501 -12.52 -14.80 24.49
C ASN A 501 -12.93 -13.36 24.17
N SER A 502 -14.14 -13.17 23.64
CA SER A 502 -14.60 -11.89 23.11
C SER A 502 -15.86 -11.42 23.82
N LYS A 503 -16.00 -10.10 23.96
CA LYS A 503 -17.09 -9.49 24.74
C LYS A 503 -17.82 -8.38 24.01
N ASN A 504 -19.06 -8.13 24.41
CA ASN A 504 -19.93 -7.11 23.81
C ASN A 504 -20.07 -7.32 22.29
N ILE A 505 -20.38 -8.54 21.89
CA ILE A 505 -20.50 -8.93 20.48
C ILE A 505 -21.98 -8.90 20.09
N ASN A 506 -22.34 -8.11 19.08
CA ASN A 506 -23.70 -8.02 18.59
C ASN A 506 -23.81 -8.51 17.14
N LEU A 507 -24.35 -9.71 16.98
CA LEU A 507 -24.68 -10.35 15.70
C LEU A 507 -26.19 -10.52 15.52
N SER A 508 -27.02 -9.90 16.36
CA SER A 508 -28.48 -10.15 16.44
C SER A 508 -29.26 -9.90 15.14
N THR A 509 -28.68 -9.15 14.21
CA THR A 509 -29.28 -8.85 12.90
C THR A 509 -28.53 -9.47 11.72
N VAL A 510 -27.56 -10.37 11.99
CA VAL A 510 -26.81 -11.09 10.97
C VAL A 510 -27.67 -12.20 10.39
N LYS A 511 -27.70 -12.29 9.06
CA LYS A 511 -28.33 -13.40 8.33
C LYS A 511 -27.26 -14.39 7.92
N PHE A 512 -27.29 -15.58 8.51
CA PHE A 512 -26.42 -16.70 8.15
C PHE A 512 -27.12 -17.59 7.11
N GLU A 513 -26.49 -17.83 5.96
CA GLU A 513 -27.02 -18.65 4.87
C GLU A 513 -26.04 -19.79 4.54
N SER A 514 -26.32 -20.99 5.05
CA SER A 514 -25.55 -22.20 4.78
C SER A 514 -26.35 -23.45 5.14
N ALA A 515 -25.99 -24.59 4.54
CA ALA A 515 -26.49 -25.90 4.95
C ALA A 515 -25.79 -26.46 6.21
N ASN A 516 -24.70 -25.83 6.66
CA ASN A 516 -23.82 -26.36 7.71
C ASN A 516 -24.30 -26.05 9.13
N LYS A 517 -24.00 -26.96 10.07
CA LYS A 517 -24.25 -26.85 11.52
C LYS A 517 -23.00 -27.30 12.31
N PRO A 518 -22.67 -26.71 13.49
CA PRO A 518 -23.33 -25.57 14.09
C PRO A 518 -23.09 -24.29 13.28
N VAL A 519 -24.07 -23.39 13.33
CA VAL A 519 -24.02 -22.06 12.69
C VAL A 519 -23.13 -21.13 13.48
N VAL A 520 -23.15 -21.20 14.82
CA VAL A 520 -22.31 -20.35 15.68
C VAL A 520 -21.63 -21.18 16.78
N LYS A 521 -20.35 -20.90 17.02
CA LYS A 521 -19.54 -21.44 18.12
C LYS A 521 -19.11 -20.28 19.03
N VAL A 522 -19.40 -20.40 20.32
CA VAL A 522 -18.99 -19.44 21.36
C VAL A 522 -18.11 -20.16 22.38
N LEU A 523 -16.90 -19.68 22.59
CA LEU A 523 -15.85 -20.38 23.33
C LEU A 523 -15.08 -19.43 24.24
N GLY A 524 -14.39 -19.98 25.25
CA GLY A 524 -13.42 -19.24 26.06
C GLY A 524 -14.05 -18.58 27.28
N ASN A 525 -13.41 -18.78 28.43
CA ASN A 525 -13.86 -18.29 29.73
C ASN A 525 -13.94 -16.76 29.88
N LYS A 526 -13.34 -15.99 28.96
CA LYS A 526 -13.43 -14.52 28.94
C LYS A 526 -14.58 -13.99 28.09
N THR A 527 -15.36 -14.87 27.44
CA THR A 527 -16.47 -14.46 26.57
C THR A 527 -17.68 -14.00 27.38
N GLY A 528 -18.27 -12.87 26.99
CA GLY A 528 -19.43 -12.28 27.68
C GLY A 528 -20.25 -11.32 26.81
N ALA A 529 -21.56 -11.20 27.07
CA ALA A 529 -22.46 -10.30 26.35
C ALA A 529 -22.44 -10.47 24.82
N VAL A 530 -22.65 -11.70 24.37
CA VAL A 530 -22.84 -12.07 22.95
C VAL A 530 -24.34 -12.09 22.65
N LEU A 531 -24.78 -11.26 21.70
CA LEU A 531 -26.15 -11.23 21.18
C LEU A 531 -26.19 -11.89 19.81
N LEU A 532 -27.00 -12.93 19.66
CA LEU A 532 -27.14 -13.71 18.44
C LEU A 532 -28.55 -13.58 17.83
N PRO A 533 -28.73 -13.93 16.54
CA PRO A 533 -30.07 -13.99 15.94
C PRO A 533 -30.97 -15.00 16.66
N LYS A 534 -32.27 -14.71 16.72
CA LYS A 534 -33.26 -15.57 17.42
C LYS A 534 -33.31 -16.97 16.84
N GLU A 535 -33.13 -17.11 15.54
CA GLU A 535 -33.07 -18.38 14.81
C GLU A 535 -31.86 -19.24 15.20
N VAL A 536 -30.76 -18.64 15.65
CA VAL A 536 -29.57 -19.35 16.14
C VAL A 536 -29.77 -19.80 17.58
N THR A 537 -30.35 -18.95 18.44
CA THR A 537 -30.53 -19.24 19.87
C THR A 537 -31.71 -20.17 20.16
N SER A 538 -32.69 -20.25 19.26
CA SER A 538 -33.84 -21.16 19.39
C SER A 538 -33.57 -22.58 18.89
N ASP A 539 -32.59 -22.78 18.00
CA ASP A 539 -32.19 -24.11 17.49
C ASP A 539 -30.91 -24.61 18.18
N LYS A 540 -31.04 -25.65 19.01
CA LYS A 540 -29.91 -26.26 19.74
C LYS A 540 -28.82 -26.84 18.82
N ASN A 541 -29.13 -27.15 17.56
CA ASN A 541 -28.14 -27.63 16.59
C ASN A 541 -27.41 -26.47 15.89
N SER A 542 -27.92 -25.23 16.01
CA SER A 542 -27.30 -24.04 15.42
C SER A 542 -26.25 -23.39 16.31
N LEU A 543 -26.26 -23.66 17.62
CA LEU A 543 -25.42 -22.99 18.60
C LEU A 543 -24.62 -23.99 19.44
N SER A 544 -23.30 -23.85 19.42
CA SER A 544 -22.39 -24.58 20.31
C SER A 544 -21.73 -23.59 21.28
N ILE A 545 -21.87 -23.85 22.59
CA ILE A 545 -21.28 -23.04 23.65
C ILE A 545 -20.27 -23.91 24.41
N GLY A 546 -19.04 -23.41 24.56
CA GLY A 546 -17.98 -24.05 25.32
C GLY A 546 -18.34 -24.18 26.81
N THR A 547 -17.84 -25.22 27.47
CA THR A 547 -18.14 -25.52 28.88
C THR A 547 -17.59 -24.47 29.85
N ASP A 548 -16.61 -23.69 29.42
CA ASP A 548 -15.94 -22.63 30.16
C ASP A 548 -16.60 -21.25 29.99
N VAL A 549 -17.56 -21.11 29.08
CA VAL A 549 -18.31 -19.88 28.84
C VAL A 549 -19.36 -19.67 29.93
N ALA A 550 -19.47 -18.44 30.46
CA ALA A 550 -20.44 -18.13 31.51
C ALA A 550 -21.89 -18.34 31.05
N LYS A 551 -22.76 -18.88 31.93
CA LYS A 551 -24.14 -19.30 31.59
C LYS A 551 -25.03 -18.19 30.98
N ASN A 552 -24.78 -16.93 31.31
CA ASN A 552 -25.52 -15.76 30.86
C ASN A 552 -24.76 -14.93 29.80
N ALA A 553 -23.66 -15.46 29.28
CA ALA A 553 -22.81 -14.77 28.31
C ALA A 553 -23.44 -14.65 26.93
N VAL A 554 -24.37 -15.54 26.57
CA VAL A 554 -25.00 -15.61 25.23
C VAL A 554 -26.50 -15.37 25.35
N LYS A 555 -27.05 -14.51 24.49
CA LYS A 555 -28.48 -14.18 24.44
C LYS A 555 -29.02 -14.18 23.02
#